data_AF-A0A951MRU1-F1
#
_entry.id   AF-A0A951MRU1-F1
#
_cell.length_a   1.000
_cell.length_b   1.000
_cell.length_c   1.000
_cell.angle_alpha   90.00
_cell.angle_beta   90.00
_cell.angle_gamma   90.00
#
_symmetry.space_group_name_H-M   'P 1'
#
loop_
_entity.id
_entity.type
_entity.pdbx_description
1 polymer ?
#
loop_
_entity_poly.entity_id
_entity_poly.type
_entity_poly.pdbx_seq_one_letter_code
_entity_poly.pdbx_strand_id
1 'polypeptide(L)'
;METIPKPDELLALHDVTQELFTTLRAWFDVPPRALIDLREIDSAVEELGDPTLIAAMAMRKLQALHLLSTPGVVTSTDVVITIVQDLDRALLQAPTMRLKVQAEATDWDAALADLAVDDSDAPSQADDVDEEALRFRSLHRKLHEAVHAVLRASEGEIRYLV
;
A
#
# COMPACT_ATOMS: atom_id res chain seq x y z
N MET A 1 -4.64 -2.98 -33.40
CA MET A 1 -4.32 -3.61 -32.12
C MET A 1 -5.64 -3.66 -31.36
N GLU A 2 -6.13 -4.86 -31.05
CA GLU A 2 -7.46 -5.02 -30.45
C GLU A 2 -7.39 -4.61 -28.98
N THR A 3 -8.19 -3.61 -28.61
CA THR A 3 -8.31 -3.10 -27.24
C THR A 3 -9.57 -3.67 -26.62
N ILE A 4 -9.48 -4.14 -25.39
CA ILE A 4 -10.63 -4.59 -24.60
C ILE A 4 -10.97 -3.54 -23.53
N PRO A 5 -12.23 -3.45 -23.09
CA PRO A 5 -12.60 -2.53 -22.01
C PRO A 5 -11.91 -2.93 -20.70
N LYS A 6 -11.56 -1.93 -19.88
CA LYS A 6 -11.14 -2.19 -18.50
C LYS A 6 -12.28 -2.84 -17.70
N PRO A 7 -12.00 -3.88 -16.90
CA PRO A 7 -12.99 -4.41 -15.97
C PRO A 7 -13.28 -3.40 -14.86
N ASP A 8 -14.49 -3.46 -14.29
CA ASP A 8 -14.95 -2.55 -13.24
C ASP A 8 -14.03 -2.59 -12.02
N GLU A 9 -13.47 -3.76 -11.68
CA GLU A 9 -12.54 -3.90 -10.56
C GLU A 9 -11.23 -3.13 -10.79
N LEU A 10 -10.76 -3.02 -12.03
CA LEU A 10 -9.60 -2.19 -12.36
C LEU A 10 -9.96 -0.69 -12.27
N LEU A 11 -11.14 -0.29 -12.74
CA LEU A 11 -11.58 1.10 -12.64
C LEU A 11 -11.77 1.53 -11.17
N ALA A 12 -12.31 0.63 -10.34
CA ALA A 12 -12.48 0.84 -8.91
C ALA A 12 -11.16 1.09 -8.16
N LEU A 13 -10.02 0.69 -8.74
CA LEU A 13 -8.72 0.95 -8.14
C LEU A 13 -8.36 2.44 -8.09
N HIS A 14 -9.03 3.31 -8.84
CA HIS A 14 -8.81 4.75 -8.79
C HIS A 14 -8.90 5.28 -7.34
N ASP A 15 -10.00 4.99 -6.64
CA ASP A 15 -10.19 5.45 -5.26
C ASP A 15 -9.39 4.60 -4.25
N VAL A 16 -9.28 3.29 -4.49
CA VAL A 16 -8.55 2.37 -3.60
C VAL A 16 -7.08 2.76 -3.49
N THR A 17 -6.44 3.09 -4.61
CA THR A 17 -5.04 3.50 -4.65
C THR A 17 -4.81 4.83 -3.96
N GLN A 18 -5.76 5.77 -4.06
CA GLN A 18 -5.71 7.05 -3.36
C GLN A 18 -5.83 6.89 -1.84
N GLU A 19 -6.70 6.00 -1.37
CA GLU A 19 -6.84 5.69 0.05
C GLU A 19 -5.58 5.01 0.59
N LEU A 20 -5.09 3.96 -0.06
CA LEU A 20 -3.83 3.29 0.29
C LEU A 20 -2.64 4.27 0.32
N PHE A 21 -2.56 5.17 -0.66
CA PHE A 21 -1.51 6.19 -0.72
C PHE A 21 -1.55 7.10 0.50
N THR A 22 -2.75 7.56 0.86
CA THR A 22 -2.95 8.47 2.00
C THR A 22 -2.62 7.78 3.31
N THR A 23 -3.04 6.52 3.49
CA THR A 23 -2.73 5.70 4.66
C THR A 23 -1.23 5.48 4.81
N LEU A 24 -0.53 5.04 3.75
CA LEU A 24 0.93 4.85 3.80
C LEU A 24 1.66 6.15 4.15
N ARG A 25 1.25 7.27 3.56
CA ARG A 25 1.87 8.56 3.85
C ARG A 25 1.74 8.93 5.33
N ALA A 26 0.57 8.68 5.91
CA ALA A 26 0.31 8.97 7.32
C ALA A 26 1.08 8.02 8.25
N TRP A 27 1.10 6.72 7.95
CA TRP A 27 1.75 5.71 8.80
C TRP A 27 3.26 5.86 8.89
N PHE A 28 3.91 6.32 7.83
CA PHE A 28 5.37 6.39 7.73
C PHE A 28 5.90 7.83 7.61
N ASP A 29 5.05 8.84 7.84
CA ASP A 29 5.38 10.26 7.71
C ASP A 29 6.16 10.59 6.42
N VAL A 30 5.72 10.01 5.29
CA VAL A 30 6.49 10.08 4.04
C VAL A 30 6.54 11.53 3.54
N PRO A 31 7.74 12.11 3.34
CA PRO A 31 7.86 13.49 2.93
C PRO A 31 7.32 13.70 1.52
N PRO A 32 6.91 14.93 1.16
CA PRO A 32 6.45 15.25 -0.21
C PRO A 32 7.48 14.96 -1.30
N ARG A 33 8.77 14.91 -0.94
CA ARG A 33 9.89 14.59 -1.82
C ARG A 33 10.73 13.52 -1.13
N ALA A 34 10.63 12.29 -1.62
CA ALA A 34 11.56 11.21 -1.30
C ALA A 34 12.62 11.12 -2.41
N LEU A 35 13.89 11.10 -2.04
CA LEU A 35 15.00 10.91 -2.97
C LEU A 35 15.51 9.48 -2.83
N ILE A 36 15.61 8.77 -3.96
CA ILE A 36 16.22 7.45 -4.05
C ILE A 36 17.60 7.65 -4.65
N ASP A 37 18.64 7.11 -4.02
CA ASP A 37 20.00 7.25 -4.48
C ASP A 37 20.38 6.10 -5.43
N LEU A 38 20.64 6.44 -6.69
CA LEU A 38 21.00 5.44 -7.71
C LEU A 38 22.51 5.39 -7.98
N ARG A 39 23.34 6.01 -7.12
CA ARG A 39 24.81 6.04 -7.30
C ARG A 39 25.46 4.68 -7.07
N GLU A 40 24.94 3.90 -6.13
CA GLU A 40 25.46 2.58 -5.77
C GLU A 40 24.39 1.50 -5.99
N ILE A 41 24.71 0.51 -6.82
CA ILE A 41 23.77 -0.57 -7.17
C ILE A 41 23.53 -1.52 -5.99
N ASP A 42 24.49 -1.65 -5.07
CA ASP A 42 24.46 -2.55 -3.91
C ASP A 42 24.05 -1.85 -2.60
N SER A 43 23.35 -0.71 -2.70
CA SER A 43 22.82 0.06 -1.56
C SER A 43 21.45 -0.46 -1.08
N ALA A 44 20.94 -1.52 -1.70
CA ALA A 44 19.59 -2.03 -1.49
C ALA A 44 19.29 -2.42 -0.03
N VAL A 45 20.31 -2.80 0.76
CA VAL A 45 20.10 -3.13 2.18
C VAL A 45 19.71 -1.90 3.01
N GLU A 46 20.34 -0.76 2.76
CA GLU A 46 20.03 0.49 3.47
C GLU A 46 18.69 1.04 2.99
N GLU A 47 18.48 1.11 1.67
CA GLU A 47 17.26 1.71 1.11
C GLU A 47 16.01 0.83 1.24
N LEU A 48 16.14 -0.49 1.07
CA LEU A 48 15.03 -1.44 1.27
C LEU A 48 14.93 -1.94 2.71
N GLY A 49 15.73 -1.36 3.62
CA GLY A 49 15.64 -1.55 5.06
C GLY A 49 14.84 -0.45 5.77
N ASP A 50 14.81 0.77 5.23
CA ASP A 50 14.08 1.91 5.79
C ASP A 50 12.57 1.81 5.47
N PRO A 51 11.69 1.72 6.48
CA PRO A 51 10.25 1.74 6.31
C PRO A 51 9.72 2.93 5.50
N THR A 52 10.33 4.10 5.65
CA THR A 52 9.92 5.33 4.98
C THR A 52 10.20 5.25 3.47
N LEU A 53 11.37 4.75 3.09
CA LEU A 53 11.74 4.57 1.69
C LEU A 53 10.92 3.46 1.02
N ILE A 54 10.71 2.33 1.71
CA ILE A 54 9.80 1.26 1.23
C ILE A 54 8.41 1.82 0.97
N ALA A 55 7.86 2.60 1.91
CA ALA A 55 6.55 3.24 1.77
C ALA A 55 6.53 4.23 0.61
N ALA A 56 7.56 5.07 0.45
CA ALA A 56 7.66 6.03 -0.66
C ALA A 56 7.69 5.34 -2.03
N MET A 57 8.43 4.23 -2.17
CA MET A 57 8.45 3.43 -3.39
C MET A 57 7.10 2.79 -3.69
N ALA A 58 6.43 2.22 -2.68
CA ALA A 58 5.08 1.68 -2.81
C ALA A 58 4.08 2.77 -3.22
N MET A 59 4.14 3.95 -2.59
CA MET A 59 3.32 5.11 -2.94
C MET A 59 3.52 5.53 -4.40
N ARG A 60 4.75 5.48 -4.93
CA ARG A 60 5.01 5.76 -6.35
C ARG A 60 4.32 4.77 -7.29
N LYS A 61 4.27 3.50 -6.92
CA LYS A 61 3.54 2.45 -7.67
C LYS A 61 2.03 2.60 -7.55
N LEU A 62 1.51 2.99 -6.38
CA LEU A 62 0.10 3.33 -6.20
C LEU A 62 -0.32 4.52 -7.09
N GLN A 63 0.52 5.54 -7.23
CA GLN A 63 0.27 6.66 -8.16
C GLN A 63 0.20 6.21 -9.62
N ALA A 64 1.10 5.31 -10.03
CA ALA A 64 1.04 4.73 -11.38
C ALA A 64 -0.27 3.96 -11.57
N LEU A 65 -0.62 3.09 -10.63
CA LEU A 65 -1.86 2.30 -10.71
C LEU A 65 -3.11 3.18 -10.70
N HIS A 66 -3.14 4.26 -9.91
CA HIS A 66 -4.20 5.27 -9.88
C HIS A 66 -4.44 5.88 -11.27
N LEU A 67 -3.36 6.27 -11.95
CA LEU A 67 -3.44 6.80 -13.32
C LEU A 67 -3.97 5.73 -14.29
N LEU A 68 -3.43 4.51 -14.24
CA LEU A 68 -3.86 3.41 -15.12
C LEU A 68 -5.30 2.96 -14.87
N SER A 69 -5.85 3.23 -13.69
CA SER A 69 -7.24 2.92 -13.33
C SER A 69 -8.22 3.99 -13.80
N THR A 70 -7.73 5.12 -14.33
CA THR A 70 -8.58 6.21 -14.82
C THR A 70 -9.19 5.85 -16.18
N PRO A 71 -10.50 6.08 -16.42
CA PRO A 71 -11.14 5.85 -17.71
C PRO A 71 -10.40 6.54 -18.87
N GLY A 72 -10.19 5.83 -19.98
CA GLY A 72 -9.54 6.37 -21.18
C GLY A 72 -8.00 6.36 -21.17
N VAL A 73 -7.36 6.02 -20.05
CA VAL A 73 -5.90 5.79 -19.99
C VAL A 73 -5.57 4.39 -20.51
N VAL A 74 -4.89 4.27 -21.64
CA VAL A 74 -4.53 2.94 -22.17
C VAL A 74 -3.44 2.29 -21.31
N THR A 75 -3.62 1.01 -20.98
CA THR A 75 -2.61 0.17 -20.30
C THR A 75 -2.59 -1.23 -20.91
N SER A 76 -1.64 -2.07 -20.51
CA SER A 76 -1.62 -3.50 -20.86
C SER A 76 -1.82 -4.39 -19.63
N THR A 77 -2.28 -5.62 -19.85
CA THR A 77 -2.51 -6.64 -18.81
C THR A 77 -1.28 -6.83 -17.93
N ASP A 78 -0.10 -7.01 -18.53
CA ASP A 78 1.17 -7.27 -17.85
C ASP A 78 1.59 -6.11 -16.96
N VAL A 79 1.43 -4.86 -17.41
CA VAL A 79 1.76 -3.67 -16.61
C VAL A 79 0.93 -3.61 -15.33
N VAL A 80 -0.37 -3.88 -15.40
CA VAL A 80 -1.25 -3.91 -14.21
C VAL A 80 -0.80 -5.00 -13.24
N ILE A 81 -0.54 -6.20 -13.75
CA ILE A 81 -0.12 -7.35 -12.93
C ILE A 81 1.22 -7.06 -12.24
N THR A 82 2.21 -6.57 -12.98
CA THR A 82 3.54 -6.26 -12.44
C THR A 82 3.47 -5.21 -11.35
N ILE A 83 2.72 -4.12 -11.55
CA ILE A 83 2.58 -3.08 -10.53
C ILE A 83 1.94 -3.62 -9.24
N VAL A 84 0.92 -4.47 -9.35
CA VAL A 84 0.27 -5.06 -8.17
C VAL A 84 1.19 -6.06 -7.45
N GLN A 85 1.90 -6.91 -8.19
CA GLN A 85 2.88 -7.84 -7.62
C GLN A 85 4.00 -7.11 -6.88
N ASP A 86 4.47 -6.02 -7.48
CA ASP A 86 5.49 -5.15 -6.90
C ASP A 86 5.04 -4.46 -5.60
N LEU A 87 3.74 -4.21 -5.45
CA LEU A 87 3.14 -3.62 -4.25
C LEU A 87 2.92 -4.65 -3.14
N ASP A 88 2.68 -5.91 -3.50
CA ASP A 88 2.15 -6.94 -2.60
C ASP A 88 2.98 -7.10 -1.32
N ARG A 89 4.30 -7.25 -1.47
CA ARG A 89 5.20 -7.40 -0.31
C ARG A 89 5.18 -6.17 0.59
N ALA A 90 5.23 -4.96 0.02
CA ALA A 90 5.27 -3.72 0.78
C ALA A 90 3.95 -3.52 1.55
N LEU A 91 2.80 -3.73 0.90
CA LEU A 91 1.49 -3.58 1.52
C LEU A 91 1.22 -4.68 2.55
N LEU A 92 1.65 -5.92 2.30
CA LEU A 92 1.51 -7.00 3.27
C LEU A 92 2.29 -6.71 4.57
N GLN A 93 3.48 -6.12 4.46
CA GLN A 93 4.36 -5.85 5.60
C GLN A 93 4.06 -4.53 6.32
N ALA A 94 3.41 -3.57 5.65
CA ALA A 94 3.18 -2.22 6.15
C ALA A 94 2.52 -2.17 7.56
N PRO A 95 1.45 -2.93 7.88
CA PRO A 95 0.84 -2.87 9.21
C PRO A 95 1.81 -3.28 10.32
N THR A 96 2.61 -4.33 10.09
CA THR A 96 3.61 -4.78 11.06
C THR A 96 4.76 -3.77 11.20
N MET A 97 5.20 -3.18 10.08
CA MET A 97 6.24 -2.15 10.10
C MET A 97 5.79 -0.89 10.84
N ARG A 98 4.54 -0.46 10.65
CA ARG A 98 3.93 0.64 11.39
C ARG A 98 4.01 0.41 12.91
N LEU A 99 3.60 -0.76 13.39
CA LEU A 99 3.64 -1.08 14.82
C LEU A 99 5.07 -1.04 15.38
N LYS A 100 6.07 -1.50 14.61
CA LYS A 100 7.48 -1.39 15.01
C LYS A 100 7.93 0.06 15.14
N VAL A 101 7.64 0.88 14.13
CA VAL A 101 7.97 2.32 14.15
C VAL A 101 7.31 3.02 15.33
N GLN A 102 6.02 2.75 15.58
CA GLN A 102 5.29 3.30 16.72
C GLN A 102 5.90 2.85 18.06
N ALA A 103 6.25 1.56 18.19
CA ALA A 103 6.84 1.04 19.41
C ALA A 103 8.22 1.65 19.71
N GLU A 104 9.02 1.92 18.68
CA GLU A 104 10.32 2.59 18.80
C GLU A 104 10.18 4.08 19.15
N ALA A 105 9.13 4.75 18.67
CA ALA A 105 8.88 6.17 18.91
C ALA A 105 8.15 6.48 20.24
N THR A 106 7.56 5.47 20.89
CA THR A 106 6.76 5.66 22.10
C THR A 106 7.64 5.83 23.33
N ASP A 107 7.38 6.87 24.12
CA ASP A 107 7.92 6.99 25.49
C ASP A 107 7.14 6.07 26.42
N TRP A 108 7.70 4.88 26.65
CA TRP A 108 7.06 3.85 27.46
C TRP A 108 6.96 4.19 28.94
N ASP A 109 7.85 5.02 29.47
CA ASP A 109 7.78 5.44 30.87
C ASP A 109 6.59 6.38 31.09
N ALA A 110 6.39 7.33 30.16
CA ALA A 110 5.22 8.20 30.16
C ALA A 110 3.93 7.42 29.92
N ALA A 111 3.90 6.53 28.92
CA ALA A 111 2.72 5.71 28.62
C ALA A 111 2.31 4.81 29.81
N LEU A 112 3.30 4.23 30.51
CA LEU A 112 3.05 3.44 31.72
C LEU A 112 2.52 4.30 32.88
N ALA A 113 3.04 5.52 33.03
CA ALA A 113 2.58 6.44 34.06
C ALA A 113 1.12 6.87 33.83
N ASP A 114 0.72 7.12 32.58
CA ASP A 114 -0.66 7.47 32.22
C ASP A 114 -1.63 6.32 32.52
N LEU A 115 -1.24 5.08 32.21
CA LEU A 115 -2.00 3.86 32.56
C LEU A 115 -2.22 3.69 34.07
N ALA A 116 -1.28 4.16 34.91
CA ALA A 116 -1.41 4.06 36.36
C ALA A 116 -2.38 5.10 36.96
N VAL A 117 -2.75 6.14 36.20
CA VAL A 117 -3.60 7.25 36.64
C VAL A 117 -5.07 7.05 36.22
N ASP A 118 -5.31 6.34 35.11
CA ASP A 118 -6.65 6.07 34.59
C ASP A 118 -6.97 4.56 34.53
N ASP A 119 -7.66 4.07 35.56
CA ASP A 119 -8.10 2.66 35.65
C ASP A 119 -9.34 2.37 34.75
N SER A 120 -9.87 3.39 34.05
CA SER A 120 -11.13 3.31 33.30
C SER A 120 -11.01 3.26 31.78
N ASP A 121 -9.84 3.64 31.23
CA ASP A 121 -9.56 3.64 29.78
C ASP A 121 -8.46 2.64 29.37
N ALA A 122 -8.06 1.75 30.29
CA ALA A 122 -7.18 0.65 29.95
C ALA A 122 -7.92 -0.29 28.96
N PRO A 123 -7.31 -0.68 27.82
CA PRO A 123 -7.92 -1.58 26.86
C PRO A 123 -8.37 -2.85 27.58
N SER A 124 -9.68 -3.12 27.53
CA SER A 124 -10.29 -4.21 28.30
C SER A 124 -9.84 -5.60 27.83
N GLN A 125 -9.28 -5.69 26.61
CA GLN A 125 -8.70 -6.90 26.02
C GLN A 125 -7.52 -6.55 25.11
N ALA A 126 -6.51 -7.43 25.05
CA ALA A 126 -5.36 -7.31 24.14
C ALA A 126 -5.70 -7.46 22.65
N ASP A 127 -6.98 -7.74 22.33
CA ASP A 127 -7.50 -8.06 21.00
C ASP A 127 -8.38 -6.94 20.42
N ASP A 128 -8.33 -5.72 20.97
CA ASP A 128 -9.04 -4.59 20.37
C ASP A 128 -8.63 -4.44 18.91
N VAL A 129 -9.63 -4.52 18.04
CA VAL A 129 -9.44 -4.66 16.60
C VAL A 129 -8.96 -3.34 16.02
N ASP A 130 -7.75 -3.34 15.43
CA ASP A 130 -7.27 -2.21 14.63
C ASP A 130 -8.10 -2.08 13.33
N GLU A 131 -9.17 -1.28 13.40
CA GLU A 131 -10.08 -1.01 12.28
C GLU A 131 -9.34 -0.42 11.07
N GLU A 132 -8.31 0.38 11.29
CA GLU A 132 -7.52 1.00 10.23
C GLU A 132 -6.67 -0.05 9.51
N ALA A 133 -6.02 -0.95 10.25
CA ALA A 133 -5.29 -2.07 9.66
C ALA A 133 -6.23 -3.05 8.94
N LEU A 134 -7.44 -3.29 9.46
CA LEU A 134 -8.45 -4.09 8.76
C LEU A 134 -8.89 -3.43 7.45
N ARG A 135 -9.15 -2.12 7.48
CA ARG A 135 -9.50 -1.35 6.27
C ARG A 135 -8.38 -1.44 5.24
N PHE A 136 -7.15 -1.22 5.66
CA PHE A 136 -5.96 -1.32 4.81
C PHE A 136 -5.83 -2.70 4.17
N ARG A 137 -5.99 -3.79 4.93
CA ARG A 137 -5.98 -5.17 4.39
C ARG A 137 -7.12 -5.40 3.39
N SER A 138 -8.31 -4.84 3.66
CA SER A 138 -9.43 -4.96 2.72
C SER A 138 -9.17 -4.20 1.42
N LEU A 139 -8.51 -3.03 1.46
CA LEU A 139 -8.10 -2.29 0.27
C LEU A 139 -7.02 -3.05 -0.50
N HIS A 140 -6.04 -3.61 0.20
CA HIS A 140 -4.99 -4.43 -0.41
C HIS A 140 -5.58 -5.62 -1.18
N ARG A 141 -6.58 -6.31 -0.60
CA ARG A 141 -7.30 -7.39 -1.29
C ARG A 141 -7.95 -6.96 -2.61
N LYS A 142 -8.48 -5.73 -2.70
CA LYS A 142 -9.07 -5.22 -3.95
C LYS A 142 -8.06 -5.13 -5.09
N LEU A 143 -6.77 -4.93 -4.80
CA LEU A 143 -5.72 -4.98 -5.83
C LEU A 143 -5.66 -6.35 -6.49
N HIS A 144 -5.76 -7.42 -5.69
CA HIS A 144 -5.78 -8.80 -6.18
C HIS A 144 -7.07 -9.14 -6.94
N GLU A 145 -8.22 -8.64 -6.48
CA GLU A 145 -9.50 -8.76 -7.19
C GLU A 145 -9.41 -8.14 -8.60
N ALA A 146 -8.81 -6.96 -8.72
CA ALA A 146 -8.57 -6.31 -10.00
C ALA A 146 -7.63 -7.11 -10.91
N VAL A 147 -6.55 -7.69 -10.37
CA VAL A 147 -5.66 -8.59 -11.13
C VAL A 147 -6.44 -9.80 -11.67
N HIS A 148 -7.26 -10.43 -10.84
CA HIS A 148 -8.09 -11.56 -11.27
C HIS A 148 -9.13 -11.16 -12.33
N ALA A 149 -9.69 -9.95 -12.26
CA ALA A 149 -10.61 -9.44 -13.26
C ALA A 149 -9.89 -9.17 -14.60
N VAL A 150 -8.70 -8.55 -14.54
CA VAL A 150 -7.85 -8.29 -15.71
C VAL A 150 -7.43 -9.59 -16.40
N LEU A 151 -6.97 -10.59 -15.65
CA LEU A 151 -6.60 -11.90 -16.18
C LEU A 151 -7.79 -12.61 -16.84
N ARG A 152 -8.99 -12.52 -16.24
CA ARG A 152 -10.22 -13.09 -16.82
C ARG A 152 -10.60 -12.38 -18.11
N ALA A 153 -10.59 -11.05 -18.13
CA ALA A 153 -10.93 -10.24 -19.29
C ALA A 153 -9.93 -10.44 -20.45
N SER A 154 -8.65 -10.67 -20.13
CA SER A 154 -7.59 -10.88 -21.13
C SER A 154 -7.40 -12.35 -21.52
N GLU A 155 -8.16 -13.29 -20.94
CA GLU A 155 -8.05 -14.73 -21.17
C GLU A 155 -6.62 -15.28 -20.92
N GLY A 156 -5.87 -14.64 -20.02
CA GLY A 156 -4.48 -14.97 -19.73
C GLY A 156 -3.46 -14.45 -20.76
N GLU A 157 -3.89 -13.73 -21.80
CA GLU A 157 -3.02 -13.10 -22.79
C GLU A 157 -2.68 -11.65 -22.43
N ILE A 158 -1.60 -11.13 -23.01
CA ILE A 158 -1.28 -9.70 -22.94
C ILE A 158 -2.17 -8.95 -23.92
N ARG A 159 -3.12 -8.16 -23.38
CA ARG A 159 -4.03 -7.30 -24.15
C ARG A 159 -3.94 -5.86 -23.68
N TYR A 160 -4.38 -4.93 -24.53
CA TYR A 160 -4.47 -3.52 -24.19
C TYR A 160 -5.86 -3.21 -23.64
N LEU A 161 -5.91 -2.52 -22.51
CA LEU A 161 -7.11 -2.14 -21.77
C LEU A 161 -7.37 -0.64 -21.95
N VAL A 162 -8.62 -0.26 -22.22
CA VAL A 162 -9.06 1.14 -22.37
C VAL A 162 -10.27 1.46 -21.49
#